data_AF-A0A662U1F5-F1
#
_entry.id   AF-A0A662U1F5-F1
#
_cell.length_a   1.000
_cell.length_b   1.000
_cell.length_c   1.000
_cell.angle_alpha   90.00
_cell.angle_beta   90.00
_cell.angle_gamma   90.00
#
_symmetry.space_group_name_H-M   'P 1'
#
loop_
_entity.id
_entity.type
_entity.pdbx_description
1 polymer ?
#
loop_
_entity_poly.entity_id
_entity_poly.type
_entity_poly.pdbx_seq_one_letter_code
_entity_poly.pdbx_strand_id
1 'polypeptide(L)'
;MAKVSGPLFSLEARGKVGNATVFFPWKGRHVVRQWLKPTNPKSTLQGYLRVALKAIGKWISKVKIGSTIYEGATAKCPAGLNWNAWLMGGYLELNQSGGTFKTASFQAIVNEYSSLADSVLTAFRTNATALGLVDFALNYGYTQNIEAGLQLYFGAKACYERSIYTTAPYNTDPKNWDVSDVDKFKSDHEA
;
A
#
# COMPACT_ATOMS: atom_id res chain seq x y z
N MET A 1 1.00 -34.52 10.80
CA MET A 1 0.03 -34.19 11.87
C MET A 1 -0.50 -35.51 12.40
N ALA A 2 -0.33 -35.79 13.69
CA ALA A 2 -0.79 -37.06 14.27
C ALA A 2 -2.10 -36.85 15.03
N LYS A 3 -3.01 -37.82 14.93
CA LYS A 3 -4.27 -37.84 15.70
C LYS A 3 -3.96 -38.31 17.12
N VAL A 4 -4.41 -37.56 18.12
CA VAL A 4 -4.18 -37.89 19.54
C VAL A 4 -5.55 -38.19 20.15
N SER A 5 -6.05 -39.40 19.94
CA SER A 5 -7.32 -39.85 20.51
C SER A 5 -7.12 -41.14 21.31
N GLY A 6 -7.38 -41.11 22.62
CA GLY A 6 -7.50 -42.30 23.46
C GLY A 6 -8.98 -42.71 23.61
N PRO A 7 -9.30 -44.01 23.72
CA PRO A 7 -10.67 -44.45 23.98
C PRO A 7 -11.08 -44.06 25.41
N LEU A 8 -12.25 -43.42 25.57
CA LEU A 8 -12.94 -43.18 26.85
C LEU A 8 -12.23 -42.31 27.92
N PHE A 9 -11.17 -41.56 27.59
CA PHE A 9 -10.54 -40.61 28.52
C PHE A 9 -10.70 -39.16 28.06
N SER A 10 -11.27 -38.29 28.91
CA SER A 10 -11.39 -36.83 28.70
C SER A 10 -10.06 -36.10 28.94
N LEU A 11 -8.97 -36.60 28.35
CA LEU A 11 -7.63 -36.03 28.43
C LEU A 11 -7.37 -35.18 27.18
N GLU A 12 -8.04 -34.04 27.09
CA GLU A 12 -7.75 -33.09 26.01
C GLU A 12 -6.42 -32.37 26.29
N ALA A 13 -5.33 -32.88 25.72
CA ALA A 13 -4.07 -32.15 25.73
C ALA A 13 -4.24 -30.84 24.93
N ARG A 14 -3.99 -29.70 25.60
CA ARG A 14 -4.01 -28.36 25.00
C ARG A 14 -2.72 -27.62 25.34
N GLY A 15 -2.23 -26.84 24.39
CA GLY A 15 -1.06 -25.99 24.59
C GLY A 15 0.22 -26.56 23.97
N LYS A 16 1.34 -25.91 24.28
CA LYS A 16 2.65 -26.22 23.71
C LYS A 16 3.55 -26.91 24.73
N VAL A 17 4.30 -27.92 24.30
CA VAL A 17 5.33 -28.58 25.11
C VAL A 17 6.69 -28.18 24.56
N GLY A 18 7.50 -27.51 25.39
CA GLY A 18 8.91 -27.20 25.11
C GLY A 18 9.19 -26.40 23.83
N ASN A 19 8.20 -25.69 23.27
CA ASN A 19 8.29 -25.11 21.92
C ASN A 19 8.69 -26.15 20.83
N ALA A 20 8.40 -27.43 21.06
CA ALA A 20 8.67 -28.51 20.12
C ALA A 20 7.37 -29.03 19.49
N THR A 21 6.30 -29.14 20.28
CA THR A 21 5.00 -29.65 19.83
C THR A 21 3.84 -28.81 20.39
N VAL A 22 2.73 -28.75 19.65
CA VAL A 22 1.49 -28.08 20.05
C VAL A 22 0.32 -29.04 19.90
N PHE A 23 -0.47 -29.17 20.96
CA PHE A 23 -1.71 -29.92 21.01
C PHE A 23 -2.88 -28.95 20.96
N PHE A 24 -3.79 -29.15 20.01
CA PHE A 24 -5.01 -28.34 19.89
C PHE A 24 -6.09 -29.09 19.11
N PRO A 25 -7.38 -28.77 19.34
CA PRO A 25 -8.46 -29.26 18.50
C PRO A 25 -8.46 -28.52 17.16
N TRP A 26 -8.49 -29.26 16.05
CA TRP A 26 -8.64 -28.72 14.70
C TRP A 26 -9.80 -29.42 13.99
N LYS A 27 -10.86 -28.67 13.66
CA LYS A 27 -12.07 -29.18 12.98
C LYS A 27 -12.60 -30.47 13.62
N GLY A 28 -12.75 -30.48 14.95
CA GLY A 28 -13.25 -31.62 15.71
C GLY A 28 -12.27 -32.79 15.88
N ARG A 29 -11.00 -32.65 15.48
CA ARG A 29 -9.95 -33.67 15.70
C ARG A 29 -8.87 -33.13 16.63
N HIS A 30 -8.50 -33.90 17.64
CA HIS A 30 -7.35 -33.60 18.49
C HIS A 30 -6.07 -33.93 17.72
N VAL A 31 -5.27 -32.91 17.44
CA VAL A 31 -4.09 -33.03 16.59
C VAL A 31 -2.86 -32.49 17.30
N VAL A 32 -1.73 -33.13 17.00
CA VAL A 32 -0.40 -32.62 17.35
C VAL A 32 0.34 -32.17 16.10
N ARG A 33 0.99 -31.01 16.21
CA ARG A 33 1.93 -30.50 15.20
C ARG A 33 3.23 -30.08 15.86
N GLN A 34 4.31 -30.09 15.08
CA GLN A 34 5.55 -29.43 15.48
C GLN A 34 5.29 -27.94 15.70
N TRP A 35 5.76 -27.41 16.81
CA TRP A 35 5.78 -25.97 17.02
C TRP A 35 6.86 -25.42 16.10
N LEU A 36 6.43 -24.60 15.13
CA LEU A 36 7.31 -23.79 14.32
C LEU A 36 6.86 -22.36 14.50
N LYS A 37 7.79 -21.48 14.86
CA LYS A 37 7.61 -20.04 14.69
C LYS A 37 8.13 -19.70 13.30
N PRO A 38 7.27 -19.37 12.32
CA PRO A 38 7.75 -18.96 11.02
C PRO A 38 8.71 -17.77 11.18
N THR A 39 9.88 -17.86 10.58
CA THR A 39 10.76 -16.69 10.45
C THR A 39 10.00 -15.66 9.61
N ASN A 40 9.96 -14.41 10.07
CA ASN A 40 9.51 -13.27 9.25
C ASN A 40 10.77 -12.57 8.74
N PRO A 41 11.41 -13.09 7.66
CA PRO A 41 12.62 -12.50 7.14
C PRO A 41 12.26 -11.10 6.62
N LYS A 42 12.62 -10.07 7.39
CA LYS A 42 12.45 -8.65 7.06
C LYS A 42 13.35 -8.25 5.89
N SER A 43 13.16 -8.91 4.75
CA SER A 43 13.96 -8.71 3.55
C SER A 43 13.76 -7.32 2.97
N THR A 44 14.77 -6.86 2.23
CA THR A 44 14.75 -5.53 1.61
C THR A 44 13.50 -5.35 0.74
N LEU A 45 13.23 -6.29 -0.16
CA LEU A 45 12.08 -6.25 -1.06
C LEU A 45 10.74 -6.16 -0.31
N GLN A 46 10.57 -6.94 0.77
CA GLN A 46 9.36 -6.85 1.60
C GLN A 46 9.18 -5.47 2.23
N GLY A 47 10.27 -4.83 2.65
CA GLY A 47 10.20 -3.48 3.20
C GLY A 47 9.75 -2.47 2.16
N TYR A 48 10.33 -2.49 0.95
CA TYR A 48 9.93 -1.60 -0.15
C TYR A 48 8.46 -1.77 -0.52
N LEU A 49 8.01 -3.01 -0.72
CA LEU A 49 6.61 -3.29 -1.08
C LEU A 49 5.64 -2.84 0.02
N ARG A 50 5.99 -3.05 1.30
CA ARG A 50 5.18 -2.58 2.44
C ARG A 50 5.16 -1.06 2.54
N VAL A 51 6.28 -0.38 2.27
CA VAL A 51 6.34 1.09 2.22
C VAL A 51 5.42 1.61 1.11
N ALA A 52 5.55 1.07 -0.11
CA ALA A 52 4.75 1.45 -1.26
C ALA A 52 3.25 1.29 -0.97
N LEU A 53 2.83 0.12 -0.47
CA LEU A 53 1.44 -0.15 -0.08
C LEU A 53 0.95 0.76 1.04
N LYS A 54 1.77 1.01 2.07
CA LYS A 54 1.39 1.88 3.19
C LYS A 54 1.22 3.33 2.73
N ALA A 55 2.11 3.83 1.87
CA ALA A 55 2.05 5.19 1.36
C ALA A 55 0.79 5.42 0.52
N ILE A 56 0.54 4.57 -0.48
CA ILE A 56 -0.65 4.70 -1.32
C ILE A 56 -1.94 4.42 -0.54
N GLY A 57 -1.90 3.49 0.43
CA GLY A 57 -3.02 3.18 1.31
C GLY A 57 -3.40 4.33 2.26
N LYS A 58 -2.42 5.13 2.71
CA LYS A 58 -2.69 6.37 3.44
C LYS A 58 -3.36 7.40 2.55
N TRP A 59 -2.84 7.60 1.33
CA TRP A 59 -3.43 8.53 0.37
C TRP A 59 -4.86 8.15 -0.04
N ILE A 60 -5.11 6.89 -0.43
CA ILE A 60 -6.45 6.46 -0.92
C ILE A 60 -7.55 6.68 0.12
N SER A 61 -7.21 6.59 1.42
CA SER A 61 -8.15 6.86 2.52
C SER A 61 -8.60 8.32 2.61
N LYS A 62 -7.91 9.23 1.92
CA LYS A 62 -8.21 10.67 1.88
C LYS A 62 -9.01 11.06 0.64
N VAL A 63 -9.20 10.16 -0.33
CA VAL A 63 -10.01 10.44 -1.51
C VAL A 63 -11.47 10.56 -1.08
N LYS A 64 -12.09 11.69 -1.43
CA LYS A 64 -13.47 11.97 -1.09
C LYS A 64 -14.43 11.22 -2.01
N ILE A 65 -15.54 10.74 -1.44
CA ILE A 65 -16.64 10.15 -2.23
C ILE A 65 -17.36 11.26 -3.01
N GLY A 66 -17.55 11.04 -4.31
CA GLY A 66 -18.13 12.03 -5.22
C GLY A 66 -17.15 13.11 -5.69
N SER A 67 -15.86 12.99 -5.40
CA SER A 67 -14.85 13.79 -6.08
C SER A 67 -14.61 13.29 -7.50
N THR A 68 -13.90 14.07 -8.32
CA THR A 68 -13.57 13.63 -9.68
C THR A 68 -12.79 12.32 -9.62
N ILE A 69 -11.78 12.21 -8.76
CA ILE A 69 -11.00 10.97 -8.59
C ILE A 69 -11.91 9.76 -8.32
N TYR A 70 -12.86 9.89 -7.41
CA TYR A 70 -13.79 8.81 -7.08
C TYR A 70 -14.67 8.42 -8.26
N GLU A 71 -15.24 9.40 -8.96
CA GLU A 71 -16.12 9.16 -10.11
C GLU A 71 -15.36 8.51 -11.27
N GLY A 72 -14.19 9.04 -11.62
CA GLY A 72 -13.34 8.50 -12.68
C GLY A 72 -12.83 7.10 -12.36
N ALA A 73 -12.42 6.85 -11.10
CA ALA A 73 -11.99 5.53 -10.68
C ALA A 73 -13.14 4.52 -10.70
N THR A 74 -14.33 4.91 -10.26
CA THR A 74 -15.51 4.03 -10.26
C THR A 74 -15.99 3.73 -11.68
N ALA A 75 -15.95 4.71 -12.59
CA ALA A 75 -16.36 4.54 -13.97
C ALA A 75 -15.44 3.62 -14.79
N LYS A 76 -14.12 3.65 -14.50
CA LYS A 76 -13.13 2.85 -15.24
C LYS A 76 -12.73 1.55 -14.57
N CYS A 77 -13.10 1.34 -13.31
CA CYS A 77 -12.77 0.11 -12.60
C CYS A 77 -13.41 -1.10 -13.30
N PRO A 78 -12.63 -2.15 -13.64
CA PRO A 78 -13.16 -3.40 -14.17
C PRO A 78 -14.15 -4.05 -13.19
N ALA A 79 -15.13 -4.77 -13.75
CA ALA A 79 -16.10 -5.52 -12.95
C ALA A 79 -15.40 -6.55 -12.06
N GLY A 80 -15.82 -6.64 -10.79
CA GLY A 80 -15.27 -7.57 -9.81
C GLY A 80 -14.10 -7.02 -8.97
N LEU A 81 -13.66 -5.79 -9.22
CA LEU A 81 -12.70 -5.08 -8.38
C LEU A 81 -13.36 -3.88 -7.69
N ASN A 82 -12.82 -3.49 -6.54
CA ASN A 82 -13.17 -2.23 -5.89
C ASN A 82 -12.28 -1.10 -6.42
N TRP A 83 -12.87 0.09 -6.60
CA TRP A 83 -12.19 1.25 -7.19
C TRP A 83 -10.88 1.60 -6.47
N ASN A 84 -10.86 1.47 -5.14
CA ASN A 84 -9.72 1.76 -4.29
C ASN A 84 -8.55 0.78 -4.50
N ALA A 85 -8.79 -0.54 -4.57
CA ALA A 85 -7.69 -1.46 -4.86
C ALA A 85 -7.25 -1.40 -6.32
N TRP A 86 -8.16 -1.12 -7.25
CA TRP A 86 -7.81 -0.90 -8.66
C TRP A 86 -6.88 0.30 -8.83
N LEU A 87 -7.17 1.42 -8.16
CA LEU A 87 -6.33 2.62 -8.17
C LEU A 87 -4.96 2.38 -7.51
N MET A 88 -4.95 1.73 -6.33
CA MET A 88 -3.68 1.30 -5.69
C MET A 88 -2.86 0.38 -6.60
N GLY A 89 -3.52 -0.50 -7.36
CA GLY A 89 -2.88 -1.37 -8.34
C GLY A 89 -2.12 -0.60 -9.43
N GLY A 90 -2.64 0.54 -9.88
CA GLY A 90 -1.98 1.38 -10.89
C GLY A 90 -0.62 1.88 -10.40
N TYR A 91 -0.55 2.36 -9.17
CA TYR A 91 0.75 2.72 -8.57
C TYR A 91 1.70 1.52 -8.45
N LEU A 92 1.19 0.33 -8.08
CA LEU A 92 2.02 -0.86 -7.97
C LEU A 92 2.55 -1.33 -9.32
N GLU A 93 1.79 -1.16 -10.40
CA GLU A 93 2.20 -1.49 -11.78
C GLU A 93 3.37 -0.63 -12.24
N LEU A 94 3.40 0.67 -11.89
CA LEU A 94 4.56 1.54 -12.13
C LEU A 94 5.85 1.04 -11.46
N ASN A 95 5.71 0.29 -10.37
CA ASN A 95 6.83 -0.28 -9.63
C ASN A 95 7.22 -1.69 -10.11
N GLN A 96 6.59 -2.20 -11.16
CA GLN A 96 6.81 -3.56 -11.66
C GLN A 96 7.52 -3.56 -13.01
N SER A 97 8.25 -4.64 -13.25
CA SER A 97 8.76 -4.99 -14.57
C SER A 97 8.73 -6.52 -14.70
N GLY A 98 8.13 -7.03 -15.77
CA GLY A 98 7.89 -8.47 -15.95
C GLY A 98 7.04 -9.09 -14.83
N GLY A 99 6.04 -8.36 -14.33
CA GLY A 99 5.15 -8.82 -13.24
C GLY A 99 5.79 -8.92 -11.85
N THR A 100 7.01 -8.39 -11.68
CA THR A 100 7.74 -8.43 -10.41
C THR A 100 8.05 -7.01 -9.93
N PHE A 101 7.81 -6.73 -8.66
CA PHE A 101 8.16 -5.45 -8.03
C PHE A 101 9.68 -5.22 -8.09
N LYS A 102 10.10 -4.04 -8.56
CA LYS A 102 11.52 -3.65 -8.65
C LYS A 102 11.78 -2.47 -7.71
N THR A 103 12.73 -2.66 -6.80
CA THR A 103 13.17 -1.57 -5.89
C THR A 103 13.74 -0.39 -6.65
N ALA A 104 14.37 -0.62 -7.81
CA ALA A 104 14.88 0.43 -8.69
C ALA A 104 13.75 1.30 -9.28
N SER A 105 12.62 0.71 -9.69
CA SER A 105 11.46 1.46 -10.18
C SER A 105 10.86 2.35 -9.08
N PHE A 106 10.74 1.82 -7.87
CA PHE A 106 10.31 2.61 -6.71
C PHE A 106 11.25 3.79 -6.44
N GLN A 107 12.55 3.54 -6.47
CA GLN A 107 13.54 4.58 -6.22
C GLN A 107 13.57 5.62 -7.35
N ALA A 108 13.29 5.23 -8.60
CA ALA A 108 13.13 6.16 -9.70
C ALA A 108 11.95 7.13 -9.48
N ILE A 109 10.81 6.65 -8.99
CA ILE A 109 9.65 7.52 -8.67
C ILE A 109 9.98 8.46 -7.50
N VAL A 110 10.68 7.96 -6.47
CA VAL A 110 11.13 8.81 -5.35
C VAL A 110 12.08 9.90 -5.84
N ASN A 111 13.05 9.56 -6.68
CA ASN A 111 13.99 10.50 -7.26
C ASN A 111 13.29 11.51 -8.19
N GLU A 112 12.28 11.05 -8.95
CA GLU A 112 11.44 11.92 -9.80
C GLU A 112 10.75 12.99 -8.95
N TYR A 113 10.12 12.59 -7.84
CA TYR A 113 9.54 13.54 -6.89
C TYR A 113 10.59 14.51 -6.34
N SER A 114 11.74 14.02 -5.89
CA SER A 114 12.82 14.90 -5.38
C SER A 114 13.43 15.83 -6.43
N SER A 115 13.20 15.57 -7.72
CA SER A 115 13.68 16.40 -8.83
C SER A 115 12.67 17.44 -9.33
N LEU A 116 11.46 17.48 -8.75
CA LEU A 116 10.46 18.50 -9.05
C LEU A 116 10.96 19.90 -8.68
N ALA A 117 10.40 20.93 -9.33
CA ALA A 117 10.66 22.32 -8.95
C ALA A 117 10.28 22.59 -7.48
N ASP A 118 11.07 23.42 -6.79
CA ASP A 118 10.90 23.69 -5.35
C ASP A 118 9.50 24.19 -4.99
N SER A 119 8.88 25.00 -5.86
CA SER A 119 7.50 25.48 -5.69
C SER A 119 6.49 24.33 -5.71
N VAL A 120 6.67 23.36 -6.62
CA VAL A 120 5.80 22.18 -6.77
C VAL A 120 6.01 21.21 -5.59
N LEU A 121 7.25 20.98 -5.17
CA LEU A 121 7.56 20.21 -3.95
C LEU A 121 6.89 20.81 -2.72
N THR A 122 6.98 22.14 -2.57
CA THR A 122 6.35 22.86 -1.47
C THR A 122 4.83 22.72 -1.51
N ALA A 123 4.22 22.78 -2.70
CA ALA A 123 2.79 22.56 -2.89
C ALA A 123 2.38 21.14 -2.45
N PHE A 124 3.08 20.10 -2.89
CA PHE A 124 2.80 18.72 -2.48
C PHE A 124 2.91 18.53 -0.96
N ARG A 125 3.95 19.08 -0.33
CA ARG A 125 4.15 19.00 1.13
C ARG A 125 3.04 19.72 1.90
N THR A 126 2.70 20.93 1.49
CA THR A 126 1.68 21.75 2.13
C THR A 126 0.30 21.10 2.02
N ASN A 127 -0.07 20.69 0.80
CA ASN A 127 -1.35 20.06 0.54
C ASN A 127 -1.48 18.70 1.21
N ALA A 128 -0.44 17.87 1.21
CA ALA A 128 -0.47 16.60 1.93
C ALA A 128 -0.64 16.77 3.44
N THR A 129 0.02 17.77 4.03
CA THR A 129 -0.12 18.11 5.46
C THR A 129 -1.54 18.59 5.76
N ALA A 130 -2.13 19.41 4.89
CA ALA A 130 -3.52 19.86 5.03
C ALA A 130 -4.54 18.70 5.01
N LEU A 131 -4.25 17.63 4.24
CA LEU A 131 -5.05 16.40 4.22
C LEU A 131 -4.81 15.47 5.44
N GLY A 132 -3.91 15.87 6.34
CA GLY A 132 -3.51 15.09 7.52
C GLY A 132 -2.71 13.84 7.17
N LEU A 133 -1.99 13.84 6.04
CA LEU A 133 -0.97 12.83 5.77
C LEU A 133 0.24 13.10 6.66
N VAL A 134 0.83 12.02 7.16
CA VAL A 134 1.94 12.08 8.11
C VAL A 134 3.08 11.23 7.59
N ASP A 135 4.28 11.78 7.73
CA ASP A 135 5.55 11.14 7.50
C ASP A 135 5.65 9.79 8.20
N PHE A 136 6.38 8.86 7.58
CA PHE A 136 6.70 7.59 8.22
C PHE A 136 7.96 6.97 7.62
N ALA A 137 8.63 6.16 8.43
CA ALA A 137 9.72 5.28 7.98
C ALA A 137 9.46 3.84 8.41
N LEU A 138 10.07 2.88 7.72
CA LEU A 138 10.20 1.50 8.20
C LEU A 138 11.62 1.25 8.69
N ASN A 139 11.75 0.31 9.61
CA ASN A 139 13.04 -0.03 10.23
C ASN A 139 13.83 -1.08 9.40
N TYR A 140 13.36 -1.41 8.20
CA TYR A 140 13.97 -2.39 7.29
C TYR A 140 13.50 -2.15 5.84
N GLY A 141 14.30 -2.57 4.87
CA GLY A 141 14.06 -2.29 3.45
C GLY A 141 14.29 -0.83 3.12
N TYR A 142 13.26 -0.11 2.67
CA TYR A 142 13.35 1.33 2.46
C TYR A 142 13.24 2.05 3.81
N THR A 143 14.37 2.56 4.30
CA THR A 143 14.50 3.16 5.64
C THR A 143 14.47 4.68 5.63
N GLN A 144 14.51 5.31 4.45
CA GLN A 144 14.36 6.76 4.34
C GLN A 144 12.93 7.15 4.69
N ASN A 145 12.77 8.38 5.19
CA ASN A 145 11.46 8.91 5.53
C ASN A 145 10.62 9.08 4.26
N ILE A 146 9.40 8.56 4.27
CA ILE A 146 8.40 8.86 3.26
C ILE A 146 7.62 10.07 3.73
N GLU A 147 7.99 11.23 3.17
CA GLU A 147 7.32 12.50 3.44
C GLU A 147 5.84 12.43 3.05
N ALA A 148 5.00 13.22 3.72
CA ALA A 148 3.59 13.37 3.39
C ALA A 148 3.37 13.75 1.91
N GLY A 149 4.17 14.69 1.39
CA GLY A 149 4.09 15.13 -0.01
C GLY A 149 4.33 14.01 -1.02
N LEU A 150 5.28 13.11 -0.73
CA LEU A 150 5.55 11.95 -1.57
C LEU A 150 4.38 10.96 -1.61
N GLN A 151 3.63 10.83 -0.50
CA GLN A 151 2.42 9.99 -0.46
C GLN A 151 1.32 10.54 -1.38
N LEU A 152 1.15 11.86 -1.40
CA LEU A 152 0.22 12.53 -2.31
C LEU A 152 0.67 12.39 -3.78
N TYR A 153 1.97 12.50 -4.03
CA TYR A 153 2.57 12.30 -5.35
C TYR A 153 2.33 10.87 -5.89
N PHE A 154 2.46 9.84 -5.05
CA PHE A 154 2.13 8.47 -5.45
C PHE A 154 0.67 8.32 -5.87
N GLY A 155 -0.24 9.01 -5.19
CA GLY A 155 -1.64 9.10 -5.58
C GLY A 155 -1.84 9.71 -6.96
N ALA A 156 -1.18 10.84 -7.22
CA ALA A 156 -1.19 11.50 -8.52
C ALA A 156 -0.70 10.56 -9.65
N LYS A 157 0.41 9.85 -9.42
CA LYS A 157 0.94 8.86 -10.38
C LYS A 157 -0.04 7.70 -10.59
N ALA A 158 -0.73 7.26 -9.55
CA ALA A 158 -1.76 6.22 -9.65
C ALA A 158 -2.92 6.65 -10.55
N CYS A 159 -3.40 7.89 -10.38
CA CYS A 159 -4.47 8.46 -11.20
C CYS A 159 -4.07 8.60 -12.67
N TYR A 160 -2.83 9.06 -12.92
CA TYR A 160 -2.27 9.17 -14.26
C TYR A 160 -2.12 7.81 -14.95
N GLU A 161 -1.53 6.82 -14.27
CA GLU A 161 -1.36 5.47 -14.81
C GLU A 161 -2.68 4.80 -15.15
N ARG A 162 -3.69 4.99 -14.30
CA ARG A 162 -5.05 4.52 -14.55
C ARG A 162 -5.82 5.39 -15.54
N SER A 163 -5.22 6.50 -15.99
CA SER A 163 -5.79 7.45 -16.93
C SER A 163 -7.23 7.81 -16.56
N ILE A 164 -7.51 8.15 -15.29
CA ILE A 164 -8.89 8.25 -14.79
C ILE A 164 -9.76 9.28 -15.53
N TYR A 165 -9.15 10.35 -16.05
CA TYR A 165 -9.79 11.37 -16.89
C TYR A 165 -8.92 11.76 -18.08
N THR A 166 -9.56 12.40 -19.05
CA THR A 166 -8.91 12.96 -20.24
C THR A 166 -8.56 14.45 -20.08
N THR A 167 -8.90 15.06 -18.95
CA THR A 167 -8.66 16.47 -18.64
C THR A 167 -7.52 16.64 -17.63
N ALA A 168 -6.84 17.77 -17.69
CA ALA A 168 -5.82 18.14 -16.69
C ALA A 168 -6.47 18.29 -15.30
N PRO A 169 -5.76 17.94 -14.21
CA PRO A 169 -4.37 17.48 -14.19
C PRO A 169 -4.21 15.95 -14.40
N TYR A 170 -5.30 15.20 -14.53
CA TYR A 170 -5.28 13.73 -14.52
C TYR A 170 -4.71 13.06 -15.76
N ASN A 171 -4.67 13.78 -16.88
CA ASN A 171 -4.10 13.30 -18.15
C ASN A 171 -2.63 13.68 -18.34
N THR A 172 -2.04 14.47 -17.44
CA THR A 172 -0.64 14.89 -17.50
C THR A 172 0.18 14.14 -16.45
N ASP A 173 1.40 13.73 -16.83
CA ASP A 173 2.31 13.07 -15.90
C ASP A 173 2.63 14.03 -14.73
N PRO A 174 2.42 13.63 -13.46
CA PRO A 174 2.69 14.45 -12.28
C PRO A 174 4.08 15.08 -12.20
N LYS A 175 5.08 14.54 -12.92
CA LYS A 175 6.39 15.18 -13.04
C LYS A 175 6.37 16.55 -13.75
N ASN A 176 5.33 16.80 -14.55
CA ASN A 176 5.14 18.02 -15.34
C ASN A 176 4.07 18.95 -14.75
N TRP A 177 3.54 18.63 -13.56
CA TRP A 177 2.52 19.46 -12.92
C TRP A 177 3.10 20.78 -12.43
N ASP A 178 2.30 21.84 -12.55
CA ASP A 178 2.56 23.10 -11.86
C ASP A 178 1.86 23.13 -10.49
N VAL A 179 2.03 24.23 -9.75
CA VAL A 179 1.41 24.38 -8.42
C VAL A 179 -0.12 24.31 -8.49
N SER A 180 -0.73 24.86 -9.55
CA SER A 180 -2.18 24.89 -9.71
C SER A 180 -2.76 23.49 -9.95
N ASP A 181 -2.02 22.62 -10.63
CA ASP A 181 -2.39 21.23 -10.83
C ASP A 181 -2.37 20.44 -9.51
N VAL A 182 -1.36 20.67 -8.66
CA VAL A 182 -1.29 20.07 -7.32
C VAL A 182 -2.43 20.56 -6.43
N ASP A 183 -2.78 21.84 -6.49
CA ASP A 183 -3.89 22.42 -5.73
C ASP A 183 -5.25 21.88 -6.18
N LYS A 184 -5.48 21.76 -7.49
CA LYS A 184 -6.67 21.09 -8.05
C LYS A 184 -6.76 19.65 -7.57
N PHE A 185 -5.65 18.90 -7.63
CA PHE A 185 -5.62 17.52 -7.16
C PHE A 185 -5.98 17.40 -5.67
N LYS A 186 -5.53 18.35 -4.84
CA LYS A 186 -5.90 18.40 -3.41
C LYS A 186 -7.39 18.65 -3.21
N SER A 187 -8.03 19.48 -4.04
CA SER A 187 -9.48 19.77 -3.91
C SER A 187 -10.37 18.52 -3.99
N ASP A 188 -9.94 17.48 -4.73
CA ASP A 188 -10.64 16.19 -4.82
C ASP A 188 -10.57 15.32 -3.55
N HIS A 189 -9.90 15.82 -2.52
CA HIS A 189 -9.78 15.21 -1.20
C HIS A 189 -10.49 16.05 -0.12
N GLU A 190 -10.97 17.25 -0.44
CA GLU A 190 -11.61 18.18 0.51
C GLU A 190 -13.14 18.02 0.52
N ALA A 191 -13.71 17.99 1.73
CA ALA A 191 -15.15 17.84 2.00
C ALA A 191 -16.01 18.98 1.44
#